data_AF-A0A641AMJ4-F1
#
_entry.id   AF-A0A641AMJ4-F1
#
_cell.length_a   1.000
_cell.length_b   1.000
_cell.length_c   1.000
_cell.angle_alpha   90.00
_cell.angle_beta   90.00
_cell.angle_gamma   90.00
#
_symmetry.space_group_name_H-M   'P 1'
#
loop_
_entity.id
_entity.type
_entity.pdbx_description
1 polymer ?
#
loop_
_entity_poly.entity_id
_entity_poly.type
_entity_poly.pdbx_seq_one_letter_code
_entity_poly.pdbx_strand_id
1 'polypeptide(L)'
;MVIASLFVVKEAFIAVVALALAIGLFELTRAFGTVRIALPVLPVVTGGTIMLVGAYFGTMETAAVAMALTVIGTMVWRLSDGAEGFVRDVTSGIFCLSYLYLMGTFVLLMLKEDDGPWRIVAFIVATIASDIGGYIAGVLFGRHPMAPTISPKKSWEGFTGSLIFGIGSGIATVTYALDGDWWVGILLGIAGVVFATLGDLSESLIKRDLGIKDMGDLLPGHGGLMDRLDSLIAVAPIAWLILFLLVPVT
;
A
#
# COMPACT_ATOMS: atom_id res chain seq x y z
N MET A 1 -16.97 -6.73 6.43
CA MET A 1 -17.56 -5.69 5.57
C MET A 1 -16.74 -5.42 4.31
N VAL A 2 -15.41 -5.24 4.37
CA VAL A 2 -14.55 -4.96 3.20
C VAL A 2 -14.60 -6.04 2.11
N ILE A 3 -14.54 -7.32 2.48
CA ILE A 3 -14.65 -8.43 1.50
C ILE A 3 -16.08 -8.52 0.93
N ALA A 4 -17.10 -8.18 1.71
CA ALA A 4 -18.49 -8.23 1.24
C ALA A 4 -18.80 -7.10 0.23
N SER A 5 -18.26 -5.89 0.41
CA SER A 5 -18.41 -4.81 -0.57
C SER A 5 -17.79 -5.16 -1.92
N LEU A 6 -16.74 -5.97 -1.91
CA LEU A 6 -15.93 -6.31 -3.07
C LEU A 6 -16.69 -7.19 -4.10
N PHE A 7 -17.64 -8.02 -3.63
CA PHE A 7 -18.47 -8.88 -4.47
C PHE A 7 -19.89 -8.36 -4.72
N VAL A 8 -20.33 -7.31 -4.00
CA VAL A 8 -21.73 -6.83 -4.06
C VAL A 8 -21.84 -5.49 -4.79
N VAL A 9 -20.93 -4.54 -4.56
CA VAL A 9 -20.93 -3.21 -5.21
C VAL A 9 -19.48 -2.73 -5.36
N LYS A 10 -18.87 -2.89 -6.55
CA LYS A 10 -17.46 -2.51 -6.79
C LYS A 10 -17.21 -1.04 -6.42
N GLU A 11 -18.19 -0.17 -6.64
CA GLU A 11 -18.18 1.25 -6.29
C GLU A 11 -18.06 1.49 -4.78
N ALA A 12 -18.69 0.65 -3.96
CA ALA A 12 -18.55 0.73 -2.51
C ALA A 12 -17.13 0.37 -2.08
N PHE A 13 -16.47 -0.57 -2.74
CA PHE A 13 -15.07 -0.89 -2.46
C PHE A 13 -14.12 0.25 -2.85
N ILE A 14 -14.36 0.94 -3.97
CA ILE A 14 -13.60 2.15 -4.34
C ILE A 14 -13.70 3.21 -3.24
N ALA A 15 -14.91 3.44 -2.72
CA ALA A 15 -15.12 4.37 -1.61
C ALA A 15 -14.38 3.93 -0.34
N VAL A 16 -14.34 2.62 -0.04
CA VAL A 16 -13.57 2.07 1.09
C VAL A 16 -12.07 2.33 0.91
N VAL A 17 -11.51 2.07 -0.28
CA VAL A 17 -10.09 2.32 -0.58
C VAL A 17 -9.78 3.82 -0.46
N ALA A 18 -10.59 4.68 -1.08
CA ALA A 18 -10.40 6.13 -1.02
C ALA A 18 -10.46 6.65 0.43
N LEU A 19 -11.41 6.17 1.23
CA LEU A 19 -11.53 6.52 2.65
C LEU A 19 -10.32 6.03 3.45
N ALA A 20 -9.87 4.79 3.22
CA ALA A 20 -8.71 4.24 3.90
C ALA A 20 -7.43 5.05 3.61
N LEU A 21 -7.19 5.42 2.35
CA LEU A 21 -6.05 6.26 1.98
C LEU A 21 -6.18 7.70 2.48
N ALA A 22 -7.39 8.25 2.56
CA ALA A 22 -7.62 9.57 3.14
C ALA A 22 -7.33 9.58 4.66
N ILE A 23 -7.70 8.51 5.37
CA ILE A 23 -7.38 8.33 6.79
C ILE A 23 -5.86 8.16 6.97
N GLY A 24 -5.20 7.33 6.14
CA GLY A 24 -3.75 7.18 6.15
C GLY A 24 -3.01 8.50 5.89
N LEU A 25 -3.51 9.31 4.94
CA LEU A 25 -2.99 10.65 4.67
C LEU A 25 -3.14 11.58 5.89
N PHE A 26 -4.26 11.48 6.60
CA PHE A 26 -4.50 12.27 7.81
C PHE A 26 -3.53 11.89 8.94
N GLU A 27 -3.25 10.59 9.13
CA GLU A 27 -2.22 10.12 10.07
C GLU A 27 -0.84 10.62 9.68
N LEU A 28 -0.45 10.51 8.40
CA LEU A 28 0.82 11.05 7.91
C LEU A 28 0.92 12.57 8.09
N THR A 29 -0.18 13.30 7.92
CA THR A 29 -0.21 14.76 8.15
C THR A 29 0.10 15.09 9.61
N ARG A 30 -0.46 14.34 10.56
CA ARG A 30 -0.15 14.50 11.98
C ARG A 30 1.29 14.14 12.30
N ALA A 31 1.78 13.04 11.74
CA ALA A 31 3.16 12.59 11.88
C ALA A 31 4.16 13.63 11.34
N PHE A 32 3.93 14.17 10.15
CA PHE A 32 4.77 15.20 9.54
C PHE A 32 4.72 16.54 10.29
N GLY A 33 3.58 16.83 10.93
CA GLY A 33 3.42 18.00 11.79
C GLY A 33 4.39 18.03 12.98
N THR A 34 4.86 16.87 13.49
CA THR A 34 5.80 16.83 14.64
C THR A 34 7.17 17.41 14.30
N VAL A 35 7.57 17.36 13.02
CA VAL A 35 8.82 17.90 12.49
C VAL A 35 8.60 19.18 11.66
N ARG A 36 7.47 19.86 11.90
CA ARG A 36 7.08 21.14 11.27
C ARG A 36 6.93 21.08 9.74
N ILE A 37 6.58 19.92 9.17
CA ILE A 37 6.22 19.79 7.75
C ILE A 37 4.71 20.04 7.61
N ALA A 38 4.31 20.98 6.77
CA ALA A 38 2.90 21.34 6.55
C ALA A 38 2.39 20.74 5.24
N LEU A 39 1.83 19.54 5.31
CA LEU A 39 1.35 18.83 4.13
C LEU A 39 0.13 19.55 3.48
N PRO A 40 0.12 19.80 2.16
CA PRO A 40 -1.03 20.38 1.45
C PRO A 40 -2.16 19.34 1.28
N VAL A 41 -2.88 19.05 2.37
CA VAL A 41 -3.82 17.92 2.47
C VAL A 41 -4.90 17.99 1.40
N LEU A 42 -5.52 19.16 1.21
CA LEU A 42 -6.68 19.29 0.34
C LEU A 42 -6.35 18.99 -1.13
N PRO A 43 -5.31 19.56 -1.74
CA PRO A 43 -4.87 19.13 -3.08
C PRO A 43 -4.53 17.64 -3.15
N VAL A 44 -3.84 17.07 -2.16
CA VAL A 44 -3.40 15.66 -2.20
C VAL A 44 -4.59 14.69 -2.09
N VAL A 45 -5.54 14.92 -1.17
CA VAL A 45 -6.71 14.06 -1.01
C VAL A 45 -7.65 14.14 -2.22
N THR A 46 -7.89 15.35 -2.73
CA THR A 46 -8.79 15.56 -3.87
C THR A 46 -8.18 14.99 -5.14
N GLY A 47 -6.94 15.36 -5.45
CA GLY A 47 -6.19 14.89 -6.59
C GLY A 47 -5.90 13.38 -6.55
N GLY A 48 -5.54 12.86 -5.38
CA GLY A 48 -5.39 11.43 -5.13
C GLY A 48 -6.69 10.65 -5.35
N THR A 49 -7.83 11.15 -4.87
CA THR A 49 -9.13 10.52 -5.10
C THR A 49 -9.52 10.56 -6.59
N ILE A 50 -9.28 11.68 -7.29
CA ILE A 50 -9.48 11.76 -8.74
C ILE A 50 -8.60 10.75 -9.47
N MET A 51 -7.35 10.59 -9.05
CA MET A 51 -6.43 9.60 -9.62
C MET A 51 -6.94 8.17 -9.45
N LEU A 52 -7.42 7.82 -8.26
CA LEU A 52 -8.03 6.50 -7.97
C LEU A 52 -9.25 6.24 -8.86
N VAL A 53 -10.21 7.17 -8.87
CA VAL A 53 -11.45 7.06 -9.64
C VAL A 53 -11.15 7.04 -11.14
N GLY A 54 -10.20 7.87 -11.59
CA GLY A 54 -9.72 7.91 -12.96
C GLY A 54 -9.11 6.59 -13.40
N ALA A 55 -8.29 5.95 -12.57
CA ALA A 55 -7.74 4.64 -12.89
C ALA A 55 -8.80 3.56 -13.11
N TYR A 56 -9.85 3.56 -12.27
CA TYR A 56 -10.92 2.56 -12.35
C TYR A 56 -11.85 2.80 -13.55
N PHE A 57 -12.40 4.01 -13.70
CA PHE A 57 -13.36 4.32 -14.76
C PHE A 57 -12.71 4.70 -16.10
N GLY A 58 -11.45 5.12 -16.07
CA GLY A 58 -10.68 5.56 -17.22
C GLY A 58 -9.51 4.60 -17.51
N THR A 59 -8.31 5.14 -17.63
CA THR A 59 -7.09 4.40 -17.98
C THR A 59 -5.91 4.84 -17.12
N MET A 60 -4.77 4.16 -17.26
CA MET A 60 -3.52 4.57 -16.59
C MET A 60 -3.13 6.01 -16.96
N GLU A 61 -3.38 6.44 -18.20
CA GLU A 61 -3.13 7.82 -18.64
C GLU A 61 -3.98 8.82 -17.86
N THR A 62 -5.24 8.50 -17.57
CA THR A 62 -6.10 9.39 -16.76
C THR A 62 -5.59 9.53 -15.32
N ALA A 63 -5.07 8.45 -14.74
CA ALA A 63 -4.43 8.48 -13.42
C ALA A 63 -3.14 9.30 -13.45
N ALA A 64 -2.31 9.14 -14.48
CA ALA A 64 -1.08 9.91 -14.67
C ALA A 64 -1.35 11.41 -14.84
N VAL A 65 -2.37 11.78 -15.62
CA VAL A 65 -2.81 13.17 -15.78
C VAL A 65 -3.31 13.73 -14.45
N ALA A 66 -4.14 12.97 -13.71
CA ALA A 66 -4.60 13.38 -12.39
C ALA A 66 -3.41 13.61 -11.43
N MET A 67 -2.42 12.72 -11.42
CA MET A 67 -1.19 12.90 -10.64
C MET A 67 -0.45 14.18 -11.03
N ALA A 68 -0.20 14.41 -12.32
CA ALA A 68 0.51 15.59 -12.81
C ALA A 68 -0.22 16.90 -12.45
N LEU A 69 -1.55 16.94 -12.63
CA LEU A 69 -2.37 18.08 -12.24
C LEU A 69 -2.38 18.29 -10.73
N THR A 70 -2.32 17.22 -9.94
CA THR A 70 -2.23 17.31 -8.48
C THR A 70 -0.88 17.88 -8.04
N VAL A 71 0.22 17.49 -8.69
CA VAL A 71 1.55 18.07 -8.43
C VAL A 71 1.56 19.57 -8.73
N ILE A 72 0.98 20.01 -9.84
CA ILE A 72 0.84 21.44 -10.14
C ILE A 72 -0.10 22.10 -9.11
N GLY A 73 -1.20 21.44 -8.75
CA GLY A 73 -2.17 21.91 -7.78
C GLY A 73 -1.59 22.11 -6.38
N THR A 74 -0.72 21.21 -5.91
CA THR A 74 -0.04 21.35 -4.61
C THR A 74 0.95 22.52 -4.63
N MET A 75 1.66 22.72 -5.74
CA MET A 75 2.54 23.88 -5.92
C MET A 75 1.75 25.19 -5.90
N VAL A 76 0.67 25.28 -6.68
CA VAL A 76 -0.20 26.46 -6.75
C VAL A 76 -0.85 26.75 -5.39
N TRP A 77 -1.30 25.71 -4.69
CA TRP A 77 -1.88 25.84 -3.35
C TRP A 77 -0.93 26.49 -2.36
N ARG A 78 0.37 26.16 -2.42
CA ARG A 78 1.38 26.73 -1.51
C ARG A 78 1.88 28.13 -1.93
N LEU A 79 1.52 28.64 -3.12
CA LEU A 79 1.93 29.99 -3.55
C LEU A 79 1.35 31.10 -2.66
N SER A 80 0.14 30.90 -2.11
CA SER A 80 -0.53 31.90 -1.27
C SER A 80 0.16 32.15 0.08
N ASP A 81 0.94 31.18 0.53
CA ASP A 81 1.49 31.15 1.89
C ASP A 81 2.95 31.64 1.95
N GLY A 82 3.51 32.05 0.81
CA GLY A 82 4.88 32.52 0.68
C GLY A 82 5.93 31.42 0.51
N ALA A 83 7.21 31.81 0.59
CA ALA A 83 8.34 30.94 0.25
C ALA A 83 8.81 30.04 1.40
N GLU A 84 8.42 30.33 2.65
CA GLU A 84 8.90 29.59 3.82
C GLU A 84 8.41 28.14 3.77
N GLY A 85 9.35 27.18 3.82
CA GLY A 85 9.03 25.76 3.81
C GLY A 85 8.43 25.25 2.50
N PHE A 86 8.33 26.08 1.44
CA PHE A 86 7.61 25.74 0.21
C PHE A 86 8.03 24.39 -0.39
N VAL A 87 9.33 24.19 -0.63
CA VAL A 87 9.84 22.94 -1.22
C VAL A 87 9.56 21.75 -0.31
N ARG A 88 9.81 21.87 1.00
CA ARG A 88 9.59 20.81 1.99
C ARG A 88 8.13 20.36 2.03
N ASP A 89 7.21 21.31 2.03
CA ASP A 89 5.79 21.04 2.15
C ASP A 89 5.23 20.47 0.83
N VAL A 90 5.64 21.01 -0.32
CA VAL A 90 5.29 20.47 -1.64
C VAL A 90 5.83 19.06 -1.82
N THR A 91 7.11 18.80 -1.49
CA THR A 91 7.70 17.46 -1.62
C THR A 91 7.03 16.47 -0.68
N SER A 92 6.61 16.88 0.51
CA SER A 92 5.81 16.02 1.40
C SER A 92 4.46 15.63 0.77
N GLY A 93 3.81 16.56 0.08
CA GLY A 93 2.55 16.29 -0.64
C GLY A 93 2.76 15.34 -1.82
N ILE A 94 3.81 15.54 -2.62
CA ILE A 94 4.17 14.65 -3.73
C ILE A 94 4.56 13.26 -3.22
N PHE A 95 5.30 13.20 -2.11
CA PHE A 95 5.66 11.96 -1.44
C PHE A 95 4.39 11.19 -1.02
N CYS A 96 3.45 11.82 -0.31
CA CYS A 96 2.21 11.15 0.09
C CYS A 96 1.31 10.80 -1.09
N LEU A 97 1.26 11.63 -2.14
CA LEU A 97 0.53 11.29 -3.36
C LEU A 97 1.11 10.04 -4.03
N SER A 98 2.43 9.92 -4.10
CA SER A 98 3.12 8.79 -4.73
C SER A 98 3.12 7.54 -3.85
N TYR A 99 3.32 7.71 -2.55
CA TYR A 99 3.42 6.61 -1.60
C TYR A 99 2.04 6.00 -1.29
N LEU A 100 1.01 6.82 -1.10
CA LEU A 100 -0.34 6.32 -0.78
C LEU A 100 -1.19 6.12 -2.04
N TYR A 101 -1.49 7.21 -2.75
CA TYR A 101 -2.52 7.17 -3.77
C TYR A 101 -2.05 6.47 -5.04
N LEU A 102 -0.82 6.71 -5.50
CA LEU A 102 -0.31 6.02 -6.68
C LEU A 102 -0.19 4.52 -6.45
N MET A 103 0.25 4.10 -5.25
CA MET A 103 0.26 2.68 -4.88
C MET A 103 -1.17 2.11 -4.79
N GLY A 104 -2.10 2.85 -4.20
CA GLY A 104 -3.52 2.50 -4.15
C GLY A 104 -4.21 2.42 -5.51
N THR A 105 -3.73 3.17 -6.51
CA THR A 105 -4.23 3.09 -7.90
C THR A 105 -4.08 1.67 -8.46
N PHE A 106 -2.98 0.97 -8.17
CA PHE A 106 -2.79 -0.41 -8.63
C PHE A 106 -3.81 -1.39 -8.03
N VAL A 107 -4.32 -1.11 -6.83
CA VAL A 107 -5.43 -1.86 -6.25
C VAL A 107 -6.69 -1.68 -7.10
N LEU A 108 -7.01 -0.46 -7.52
CA LEU A 108 -8.19 -0.22 -8.33
C LEU A 108 -8.04 -0.71 -9.77
N LEU A 109 -6.82 -0.72 -10.30
CA LEU A 109 -6.55 -1.35 -11.60
C LEU A 109 -6.74 -2.87 -11.54
N MET A 110 -6.36 -3.55 -10.44
CA MET A 110 -6.69 -4.96 -10.25
C MET A 110 -8.20 -5.19 -10.18
N LEU A 111 -8.93 -4.32 -9.46
CA LEU A 111 -10.38 -4.43 -9.30
C LEU A 111 -11.15 -4.20 -10.61
N LYS A 112 -10.57 -3.42 -11.53
CA LYS A 112 -11.19 -3.04 -12.80
C LYS A 112 -11.42 -4.23 -13.72
N GLU A 113 -10.54 -5.24 -13.67
CA GLU A 113 -10.67 -6.47 -14.45
C GLU A 113 -11.99 -7.23 -14.12
N ASP A 114 -12.41 -8.10 -15.03
CA ASP A 114 -13.67 -8.85 -14.89
C ASP A 114 -13.64 -9.79 -13.67
N ASP A 115 -12.52 -10.51 -13.50
CA ASP A 115 -12.14 -11.32 -12.33
C ASP A 115 -11.53 -10.49 -11.18
N GLY A 116 -11.61 -9.15 -11.26
CA GLY A 116 -10.96 -8.22 -10.34
C GLY A 116 -11.18 -8.53 -8.86
N PRO A 117 -12.39 -8.95 -8.41
CA PRO A 117 -12.59 -9.38 -7.05
C PRO A 117 -11.60 -10.46 -6.55
N TRP A 118 -11.35 -11.47 -7.37
CA TRP A 118 -10.44 -12.55 -7.04
C TRP A 118 -8.98 -12.11 -7.11
N ARG A 119 -8.63 -11.16 -7.99
CA ARG A 119 -7.29 -10.55 -8.01
C ARG A 119 -6.98 -9.83 -6.71
N ILE A 120 -7.95 -9.08 -6.17
CA ILE A 120 -7.80 -8.44 -4.85
C ILE A 120 -7.69 -9.47 -3.73
N VAL A 121 -8.48 -10.55 -3.77
CA VAL A 121 -8.38 -11.63 -2.78
C VAL A 121 -6.99 -12.28 -2.84
N ALA A 122 -6.48 -12.60 -4.03
CA ALA A 122 -5.16 -13.19 -4.20
C ALA A 122 -4.05 -12.31 -3.63
N PHE A 123 -4.10 -11.01 -3.93
CA PHE A 123 -3.20 -10.00 -3.39
C PHE A 123 -3.26 -9.91 -1.85
N ILE A 124 -4.45 -9.73 -1.27
CA ILE A 124 -4.63 -9.57 0.18
C ILE A 124 -4.21 -10.84 0.93
N VAL A 125 -4.62 -12.01 0.43
CA VAL A 125 -4.31 -13.30 1.06
C VAL A 125 -2.80 -13.58 1.02
N ALA A 126 -2.12 -13.29 -0.09
CA ALA A 126 -0.67 -13.45 -0.19
C ALA A 126 0.07 -12.56 0.82
N THR A 127 -0.32 -11.29 0.96
CA THR A 127 0.29 -10.37 1.95
C THR A 127 0.00 -10.81 3.39
N ILE A 128 -1.25 -11.14 3.73
CA ILE A 128 -1.60 -11.57 5.09
C ILE A 128 -0.92 -12.89 5.45
N ALA A 129 -0.86 -13.85 4.51
CA ALA A 129 -0.18 -15.11 4.74
C ALA A 129 1.32 -14.91 4.96
N SER A 130 1.95 -14.00 4.21
CA SER A 130 3.35 -13.59 4.43
C SER A 130 3.56 -13.07 5.86
N ASP A 131 2.70 -12.17 6.34
CA ASP A 131 2.83 -11.60 7.70
C ASP A 131 2.63 -12.66 8.78
N ILE A 132 1.64 -13.53 8.62
CA ILE A 132 1.38 -14.66 9.52
C ILE A 132 2.57 -15.62 9.55
N GLY A 133 3.07 -16.03 8.38
CA GLY A 133 4.23 -16.92 8.27
C GLY A 133 5.48 -16.30 8.90
N GLY A 134 5.68 -15.00 8.69
CA GLY A 134 6.78 -14.24 9.27
C GLY A 134 6.71 -14.14 10.77
N TYR A 135 5.52 -13.87 11.30
CA TYR A 135 5.28 -13.84 12.74
C TYR A 135 5.51 -15.21 13.38
N ILE A 136 4.94 -16.28 12.83
CA ILE A 136 5.08 -17.63 13.38
C ILE A 136 6.55 -18.06 13.38
N ALA A 137 7.24 -17.97 12.25
CA ALA A 137 8.64 -18.38 12.16
C ALA A 137 9.56 -17.45 12.97
N GLY A 138 9.25 -16.15 13.02
CA GLY A 138 9.98 -15.17 13.81
C GLY A 138 9.88 -15.44 15.31
N VAL A 139 8.70 -15.77 15.82
CA VAL A 139 8.50 -16.08 17.25
C VAL A 139 9.13 -17.42 17.64
N LEU A 140 9.00 -18.45 16.79
CA LEU A 140 9.48 -19.80 17.12
C LEU A 140 10.98 -19.97 16.92
N PHE A 141 11.54 -19.35 15.88
CA PHE A 141 12.90 -19.61 15.40
C PHE A 141 13.76 -18.36 15.24
N GLY A 142 13.23 -17.16 15.48
CA GLY A 142 13.94 -15.90 15.28
C GLY A 142 15.21 -15.80 16.12
N ARG A 143 16.35 -15.80 15.44
CA ARG A 143 17.67 -15.65 16.07
C ARG A 143 18.52 -14.59 15.40
N HIS A 144 18.38 -14.42 14.09
CA HIS A 144 19.22 -13.51 13.31
C HIS A 144 18.41 -12.31 12.81
N PRO A 145 18.56 -11.12 13.42
CA PRO A 145 17.89 -9.92 12.95
C PRO A 145 18.32 -9.58 11.53
N MET A 146 17.35 -9.25 10.68
CA MET A 146 17.57 -8.89 9.27
C MET A 146 18.02 -7.44 9.12
N ALA A 147 17.39 -6.52 9.87
CA ALA A 147 17.68 -5.09 9.79
C ALA A 147 17.87 -4.50 11.20
N PRO A 148 18.99 -4.80 11.89
CA PRO A 148 19.17 -4.46 13.31
C PRO A 148 19.02 -2.97 13.61
N THR A 149 19.46 -2.13 12.67
CA THR A 149 19.41 -0.67 12.79
C THR A 149 18.07 -0.06 12.44
N ILE A 150 17.12 -0.80 11.83
CA ILE A 150 15.82 -0.29 11.32
C ILE A 150 14.63 -1.00 11.97
N SER A 151 14.67 -2.32 12.06
CA SER A 151 13.65 -3.13 12.72
C SER A 151 14.31 -4.33 13.40
N PRO A 152 14.71 -4.20 14.69
CA PRO A 152 15.39 -5.25 15.42
C PRO A 152 14.56 -6.54 15.56
N LYS A 153 13.23 -6.43 15.42
CA LYS A 153 12.29 -7.55 15.56
C LYS A 153 12.15 -8.39 14.29
N LYS A 154 12.54 -7.88 13.12
CA LYS A 154 12.50 -8.65 11.87
C LYS A 154 13.72 -9.57 11.80
N SER A 155 13.49 -10.86 11.59
CA SER A 155 14.54 -11.89 11.50
C SER A 155 14.57 -12.56 10.12
N TRP A 156 15.73 -13.13 9.76
CA TRP A 156 15.87 -13.95 8.55
C TRP A 156 15.04 -15.23 8.61
N GLU A 157 14.88 -15.82 9.80
CA GLU A 157 13.99 -16.97 9.99
C GLU A 157 12.53 -16.59 9.77
N GLY A 158 12.11 -15.42 10.28
CA GLY A 158 10.80 -14.85 10.00
C GLY A 158 10.57 -14.68 8.51
N PHE A 159 11.49 -14.03 7.80
CA PHE A 159 11.38 -13.83 6.35
C PHE A 159 11.26 -15.15 5.57
N THR A 160 11.97 -16.20 6.00
CA THR A 160 11.84 -17.53 5.40
C THR A 160 10.44 -18.12 5.64
N GLY A 161 9.87 -17.93 6.84
CA GLY A 161 8.47 -18.27 7.11
C GLY A 161 7.49 -17.51 6.24
N SER A 162 7.71 -16.20 6.06
CA SER A 162 6.93 -15.37 5.13
C SER A 162 6.99 -15.92 3.71
N LEU A 163 8.18 -16.31 3.21
CA LEU A 163 8.32 -16.93 1.89
C LEU A 163 7.49 -18.21 1.74
N ILE A 164 7.57 -19.13 2.71
CA ILE A 164 6.83 -20.40 2.63
C ILE A 164 5.32 -20.16 2.57
N PHE A 165 4.79 -19.32 3.47
CA PHE A 165 3.35 -19.03 3.52
C PHE A 165 2.89 -18.15 2.36
N GLY A 166 3.67 -17.15 1.97
CA GLY A 166 3.41 -16.28 0.83
C GLY A 166 3.38 -17.05 -0.49
N ILE A 167 4.34 -17.95 -0.71
CA ILE A 167 4.37 -18.83 -1.90
C ILE A 167 3.19 -19.82 -1.87
N GLY A 168 2.95 -20.49 -0.74
CA GLY A 168 1.87 -21.46 -0.63
C GLY A 168 0.49 -20.84 -0.88
N SER A 169 0.25 -19.66 -0.29
CA SER A 169 -0.98 -18.90 -0.50
C SER A 169 -1.09 -18.33 -1.91
N GLY A 170 0.00 -17.83 -2.50
CA GLY A 170 0.04 -17.36 -3.88
C GLY A 170 -0.27 -18.48 -4.89
N ILE A 171 0.32 -19.67 -4.72
CA ILE A 171 -0.02 -20.85 -5.54
C ILE A 171 -1.51 -21.17 -5.39
N ALA A 172 -2.02 -21.23 -4.17
CA ALA A 172 -3.42 -21.58 -3.92
C ALA A 172 -4.39 -20.57 -4.54
N THR A 173 -4.16 -19.28 -4.36
CA THR A 173 -5.07 -18.25 -4.88
C THR A 173 -5.01 -18.14 -6.38
N VAL A 174 -3.82 -18.15 -6.98
CA VAL A 174 -3.69 -18.07 -8.45
C VAL A 174 -4.28 -19.32 -9.13
N THR A 175 -4.02 -20.51 -8.59
CA THR A 175 -4.48 -21.75 -9.23
C THR A 175 -5.98 -21.98 -9.05
N TYR A 176 -6.52 -21.74 -7.86
CA TYR A 176 -7.91 -22.12 -7.54
C TYR A 176 -8.92 -20.99 -7.61
N ALA A 177 -8.49 -19.72 -7.51
CA ALA A 177 -9.40 -18.58 -7.56
C ALA A 177 -9.33 -17.80 -8.88
N LEU A 178 -8.22 -17.90 -9.60
CA LEU A 178 -7.99 -17.17 -10.85
C LEU A 178 -7.75 -18.10 -12.06
N ASP A 179 -7.84 -19.42 -11.87
CA ASP A 179 -7.58 -20.44 -12.89
C ASP A 179 -6.23 -20.24 -13.64
N GLY A 180 -5.25 -19.62 -12.97
CA GLY A 180 -3.93 -19.32 -13.51
C GLY A 180 -2.91 -20.43 -13.23
N ASP A 181 -1.75 -20.35 -13.86
CA ASP A 181 -0.70 -21.33 -13.64
C ASP A 181 -0.07 -21.21 -12.23
N TRP A 182 0.17 -22.35 -11.59
CA TRP A 182 0.78 -22.44 -10.24
C TRP A 182 2.11 -21.67 -10.11
N TRP A 183 2.93 -21.62 -11.17
CA TRP A 183 4.22 -20.94 -11.14
C TRP A 183 4.07 -19.42 -11.05
N VAL A 184 2.97 -18.85 -11.55
CA VAL A 184 2.63 -17.43 -11.36
C VAL A 184 2.34 -17.15 -9.88
N GLY A 185 1.70 -18.09 -9.20
CA GLY A 185 1.50 -18.03 -7.75
C GLY A 185 2.79 -18.02 -6.93
N ILE A 186 3.85 -18.71 -7.39
CA ILE A 186 5.18 -18.63 -6.78
C ILE A 186 5.75 -17.22 -6.92
N LEU A 187 5.67 -16.64 -8.13
CA LEU A 187 6.15 -15.29 -8.38
C LEU A 187 5.40 -14.26 -7.53
N LEU A 188 4.07 -14.37 -7.46
CA LEU A 188 3.23 -13.52 -6.61
C LEU A 188 3.64 -13.63 -5.14
N GLY A 189 3.85 -14.84 -4.63
CA GLY A 189 4.26 -15.06 -3.25
C GLY A 189 5.63 -14.50 -2.91
N ILE A 190 6.65 -14.76 -3.75
CA ILE A 190 8.01 -14.22 -3.56
C ILE A 190 8.00 -12.69 -3.62
N ALA A 191 7.37 -12.13 -4.65
CA ALA A 191 7.30 -10.68 -4.82
C ALA A 191 6.52 -10.03 -3.68
N GLY A 192 5.38 -10.60 -3.28
CA GLY A 192 4.59 -10.13 -2.16
C GLY A 192 5.40 -10.05 -0.87
N VAL A 193 6.15 -11.10 -0.53
CA VAL A 193 6.98 -11.13 0.69
C VAL A 193 8.10 -10.09 0.65
N VAL A 194 8.78 -9.96 -0.50
CA VAL A 194 9.87 -8.99 -0.66
C VAL A 194 9.34 -7.57 -0.53
N PHE A 195 8.29 -7.22 -1.27
CA PHE A 195 7.74 -5.87 -1.29
C PHE A 195 7.00 -5.50 0.01
N ALA A 196 6.31 -6.44 0.66
CA ALA A 196 5.76 -6.22 2.00
C ALA A 196 6.89 -5.92 3.00
N THR A 197 7.97 -6.72 2.96
CA THR A 197 9.12 -6.50 3.85
C THR A 197 9.76 -5.14 3.62
N LEU A 198 9.92 -4.73 2.36
CA LEU A 198 10.43 -3.41 2.00
C LEU A 198 9.49 -2.29 2.48
N GLY A 199 8.18 -2.45 2.31
CA GLY A 199 7.15 -1.51 2.78
C GLY A 199 7.29 -1.22 4.28
N ASP A 200 7.27 -2.27 5.11
CA ASP A 200 7.40 -2.14 6.56
C ASP A 200 8.74 -1.51 6.99
N LEU A 201 9.84 -1.83 6.27
CA LEU A 201 11.16 -1.27 6.57
C LEU A 201 11.22 0.20 6.20
N SER A 202 10.65 0.59 5.05
CA SER A 202 10.49 1.98 4.64
C SER A 202 9.63 2.75 5.65
N GLU A 203 8.51 2.18 6.10
CA GLU A 203 7.67 2.82 7.11
C GLU A 203 8.42 2.96 8.45
N SER A 204 9.11 1.91 8.89
CA SER A 204 9.94 1.94 10.08
C SER A 204 11.01 3.04 10.02
N LEU A 205 11.62 3.27 8.85
CA LEU A 205 12.57 4.38 8.62
C LEU A 205 11.89 5.74 8.70
N ILE A 206 10.70 5.91 8.10
CA ILE A 206 9.94 7.16 8.18
C ILE A 206 9.64 7.49 9.65
N LYS A 207 9.17 6.52 10.43
CA LYS A 207 8.87 6.73 11.86
C LYS A 207 10.11 7.17 12.64
N ARG A 208 11.26 6.54 12.37
CA ARG A 208 12.55 6.90 12.98
C ARG A 208 13.02 8.29 12.62
N ASP A 209 12.89 8.68 11.36
CA ASP A 209 13.27 10.02 10.89
C ASP A 209 12.42 11.11 11.54
N LEU A 210 11.12 10.83 11.72
CA LEU A 210 10.17 11.71 12.40
C LEU A 210 10.28 11.68 13.92
N GLY A 211 11.11 10.79 14.50
CA GLY A 211 11.24 10.62 15.94
C GLY A 211 9.98 10.07 16.63
N ILE A 212 9.07 9.45 15.88
CA ILE A 212 7.83 8.85 16.38
C ILE A 212 7.92 7.32 16.39
N LYS A 213 7.03 6.67 17.15
CA LYS A 213 6.98 5.21 17.22
C LYS A 213 5.86 4.61 16.38
N ASP A 214 4.69 5.27 16.40
CA ASP A 214 3.46 4.83 15.75
C ASP A 214 2.90 6.01 14.91
N MET A 215 2.30 5.75 13.74
CA MET A 215 1.81 6.80 12.84
C MET A 215 0.54 7.50 13.37
N GLY A 216 -0.18 6.86 14.27
CA GLY A 216 -1.37 7.40 14.93
C GLY A 216 -1.97 6.42 15.94
N ASP A 217 -2.99 6.88 16.66
CA ASP A 217 -3.72 6.11 17.69
C ASP A 217 -5.18 5.85 17.29
N LEU A 218 -5.51 5.90 15.99
CA LEU A 218 -6.89 5.89 15.52
C LEU A 218 -7.63 4.59 15.88
N LEU A 219 -6.92 3.46 15.91
CA LEU A 219 -7.46 2.17 16.34
C LEU A 219 -6.92 1.81 17.73
N PRO A 220 -7.74 1.90 18.80
CA PRO A 220 -7.28 1.61 20.15
C PRO A 220 -6.73 0.18 20.25
N GLY A 221 -5.45 0.07 20.62
CA GLY A 221 -4.73 -1.20 20.77
C GLY A 221 -4.08 -1.78 19.51
N HIS A 222 -4.20 -1.13 18.34
CA HIS A 222 -3.74 -1.70 17.06
C HIS A 222 -2.87 -0.75 16.20
N GLY A 223 -2.49 0.42 16.70
CA GLY A 223 -1.71 1.42 15.96
C GLY A 223 -2.58 2.25 14.99
N GLY A 224 -1.92 2.90 14.02
CA GLY A 224 -2.59 3.65 12.96
C GLY A 224 -3.16 2.74 11.87
N LEU A 225 -4.08 3.27 11.06
CA LEU A 225 -4.47 2.60 9.83
C LEU A 225 -3.30 2.52 8.85
N MET A 226 -2.41 3.52 8.86
CA MET A 226 -1.20 3.57 8.05
C MET A 226 -0.29 2.35 8.30
N ASP A 227 -0.10 1.97 9.56
CA ASP A 227 0.71 0.79 9.99
C ASP A 227 0.15 -0.55 9.47
N ARG A 228 -1.04 -0.57 8.88
CA ARG A 228 -1.64 -1.75 8.22
C ARG A 228 -1.68 -1.63 6.71
N LEU A 229 -1.60 -0.41 6.21
CA LEU A 229 -1.64 -0.13 4.77
C LEU A 229 -0.24 -0.22 4.17
N ASP A 230 0.83 0.04 4.91
CA ASP A 230 2.21 0.07 4.42
C ASP A 230 2.67 -1.18 3.67
N SER A 231 2.40 -2.37 4.21
CA SER A 231 2.73 -3.63 3.57
C SER A 231 1.87 -3.86 2.32
N LEU A 232 0.57 -3.54 2.39
CA LEU A 232 -0.38 -3.70 1.29
C LEU A 232 -0.08 -2.76 0.12
N ILE A 233 0.12 -1.47 0.38
CA ILE A 233 0.40 -0.48 -0.66
C ILE A 233 1.75 -0.75 -1.33
N ALA A 234 2.76 -1.25 -0.60
CA ALA A 234 4.04 -1.60 -1.19
C ALA A 234 3.94 -2.82 -2.13
N VAL A 235 3.06 -3.78 -1.82
CA VAL A 235 2.85 -4.99 -2.64
C VAL A 235 1.93 -4.72 -3.84
N ALA A 236 0.99 -3.78 -3.74
CA ALA A 236 -0.03 -3.57 -4.76
C ALA A 236 0.49 -3.40 -6.20
N PRO A 237 1.54 -2.60 -6.49
CA PRO A 237 2.04 -2.42 -7.86
C PRO A 237 2.62 -3.71 -8.46
N ILE A 238 3.40 -4.46 -7.67
CA ILE A 238 4.04 -5.68 -8.17
C ILE A 238 3.03 -6.82 -8.30
N ALA A 239 2.05 -6.90 -7.40
CA ALA A 239 0.94 -7.83 -7.50
C ALA A 239 0.09 -7.55 -8.76
N TRP A 240 -0.27 -6.27 -8.99
CA TRP A 240 -0.97 -5.88 -10.21
C TRP A 240 -0.18 -6.26 -11.45
N LEU A 241 1.12 -5.94 -11.51
CA LEU A 241 1.97 -6.23 -12.67
C LEU A 241 2.02 -7.74 -12.99
N ILE A 242 2.23 -8.58 -11.97
CA ILE A 242 2.30 -10.04 -12.11
C ILE A 242 0.95 -10.58 -12.61
N LEU A 243 -0.14 -10.21 -11.95
CA LEU A 243 -1.47 -10.71 -12.29
C LEU A 243 -1.91 -10.21 -13.67
N PHE A 244 -1.69 -8.93 -13.99
CA PHE A 244 -2.06 -8.34 -15.26
C PHE A 244 -1.33 -8.98 -16.45
N LEU A 245 -0.04 -9.27 -16.32
CA LEU A 245 0.76 -9.82 -17.41
C LEU A 245 0.64 -11.34 -17.57
N LEU A 246 0.44 -12.07 -16.46
CA LEU A 246 0.64 -13.52 -16.43
C LEU A 246 -0.63 -14.32 -16.11
N VAL A 247 -1.70 -13.66 -15.65
CA VAL A 247 -2.99 -14.30 -15.39
C VAL A 247 -4.01 -13.81 -16.41
N PRO A 248 -4.46 -14.67 -17.35
CA PRO A 248 -5.46 -14.31 -18.33
C PRO A 248 -6.75 -13.90 -17.63
N VAL A 249 -7.39 -12.84 -18.12
CA VAL A 249 -8.72 -12.44 -17.66
C VAL A 249 -9.73 -13.42 -18.25
N THR A 250 -10.47 -14.11 -17.40
CA THR A 250 -11.50 -15.09 -17.79
C THR A 250 -12.88 -14.46 -17.95
#